data_AF-A0A2E7MWZ1-F1
#
_entry.id   AF-A0A2E7MWZ1-F1
#
_cell.length_a   1.000
_cell.length_b   1.000
_cell.length_c   1.000
_cell.angle_alpha   90.00
_cell.angle_beta   90.00
_cell.angle_gamma   90.00
#
_symmetry.space_group_name_H-M   'P 1'
#
loop_
_entity.id
_entity.type
_entity.pdbx_description
1 polymer ?
#
loop_
_entity_poly.entity_id
_entity_poly.type
_entity_poly.pdbx_seq_one_letter_code
_entity_poly.pdbx_strand_id
1 'polypeptide(L)'
;MRSPWYTEGDGMNIVKDKVAKLKGIPTREVLMERLENEVLEVTFLKINGDKRIMTCTLKDDIKPKATKTDPMSQKAVRTVSDKVCSVWDINAKGWRSFRYDNVQEVKTVANG
;
A
#
# COMPACT_ATOMS: atom_id res chain seq x y z
N MET A 1 43.47 15.41 5.29
CA MET A 1 42.47 15.31 6.37
C MET A 1 41.09 15.42 5.73
N ARG A 2 40.31 14.33 5.63
CA ARG A 2 38.98 14.34 5.00
C ARG A 2 38.02 13.57 5.90
N SER A 3 37.10 14.28 6.53
CA SER A 3 36.14 13.71 7.47
C SER A 3 34.94 13.09 6.72
N PRO A 4 34.42 11.94 7.19
CA PRO A 4 33.22 11.29 6.68
C PRO A 4 31.97 11.91 7.31
N TRP A 5 30.82 11.78 6.64
CA TRP A 5 29.45 12.13 7.09
C TRP A 5 28.99 13.59 6.93
N TYR A 6 28.43 13.91 5.75
CA TYR A 6 27.31 14.85 5.64
C TYR A 6 26.48 14.50 4.39
N THR A 7 25.21 14.17 4.59
CA THR A 7 24.22 13.87 3.54
C THR A 7 23.36 15.11 3.29
N GLU A 8 23.46 15.73 2.11
CA GLU A 8 22.52 16.77 1.69
C GLU A 8 21.24 16.11 1.16
N GLY A 9 20.19 16.13 1.99
CA GLY A 9 18.92 15.47 1.70
C GLY A 9 17.73 16.20 2.31
N ASP A 10 17.68 17.53 2.26
CA ASP A 10 16.57 18.31 2.82
C ASP A 10 16.14 19.43 1.87
N GLY A 11 15.31 19.07 0.89
CA GLY A 11 14.73 20.01 -0.07
C GLY A 11 13.33 19.63 -0.52
N MET A 12 12.52 18.98 0.33
CA MET A 12 11.21 18.49 -0.13
C MET A 12 10.11 18.47 0.92
N ASN A 13 9.48 19.62 1.24
CA ASN A 13 8.13 19.54 1.83
C ASN A 13 7.24 20.81 1.80
N ILE A 14 7.00 21.43 0.64
CA ILE A 14 5.90 22.44 0.51
C ILE A 14 4.95 22.13 -0.65
N VAL A 15 5.43 21.46 -1.70
CA VAL A 15 4.58 21.07 -2.85
C VAL A 15 3.78 19.79 -2.59
N LYS A 16 4.22 18.90 -1.68
CA LYS A 16 3.57 17.60 -1.43
C LYS A 16 2.15 17.74 -0.86
N ASP A 17 1.91 18.76 -0.02
CA ASP A 17 0.61 18.98 0.64
C ASP A 17 -0.49 19.43 -0.34
N LYS A 18 -0.12 20.17 -1.40
CA LYS A 18 -1.10 20.69 -2.38
C LYS A 18 -1.51 19.67 -3.44
N VAL A 19 -0.69 18.66 -3.75
CA VAL A 19 -1.03 17.65 -4.78
C VAL A 19 -1.96 16.56 -4.25
N ALA A 20 -1.90 16.22 -2.97
CA ALA A 20 -2.76 15.20 -2.37
C ALA A 20 -4.23 15.65 -2.29
N LYS A 21 -4.47 16.94 -2.13
CA LYS A 21 -5.81 17.54 -1.97
C LYS A 21 -6.67 17.55 -3.24
N LEU A 22 -6.12 17.10 -4.38
CA LEU A 22 -6.83 17.03 -5.68
C LEU A 22 -7.01 15.59 -6.19
N LYS A 23 -6.53 14.55 -5.48
CA LYS A 23 -6.28 13.23 -6.08
C LYS A 23 -7.38 12.17 -6.01
N GLY A 24 -8.57 12.47 -5.50
CA GLY A 24 -9.71 11.52 -5.59
C GLY A 24 -9.40 10.13 -5.04
N ILE A 25 -8.63 10.05 -3.94
CA ILE A 25 -8.31 8.77 -3.29
C ILE A 25 -9.63 8.22 -2.71
N PRO A 26 -10.09 7.04 -3.14
CA PRO A 26 -11.34 6.45 -2.64
C PRO A 26 -11.18 6.09 -1.17
N THR A 27 -12.28 6.10 -0.41
CA THR A 27 -12.26 5.65 0.99
C THR A 27 -11.70 4.24 1.09
N ARG A 28 -11.16 3.87 2.26
CA ARG A 28 -10.62 2.53 2.52
C ARG A 28 -11.59 1.42 2.10
N GLU A 29 -12.86 1.58 2.42
CA GLU A 29 -13.91 0.61 2.08
C GLU A 29 -14.04 0.44 0.57
N VAL A 30 -14.18 1.54 -0.16
CA VAL A 30 -14.26 1.53 -1.63
C VAL A 30 -12.96 0.98 -2.23
N LEU A 31 -11.80 1.32 -1.68
CA LEU A 31 -10.53 0.77 -2.13
C LEU A 31 -10.48 -0.76 -1.99
N MET A 32 -10.91 -1.28 -0.85
CA MET A 32 -10.94 -2.73 -0.59
C MET A 32 -11.94 -3.44 -1.51
N GLU A 33 -13.15 -2.89 -1.65
CA GLU A 33 -14.17 -3.42 -2.58
C GLU A 33 -13.64 -3.48 -4.01
N ARG A 34 -12.94 -2.44 -4.45
CA ARG A 34 -12.32 -2.42 -5.78
C ARG A 34 -11.21 -3.47 -5.89
N LEU A 35 -10.35 -3.61 -4.89
CA LEU A 35 -9.32 -4.66 -4.89
C LEU A 35 -9.93 -6.06 -5.00
N GLU A 36 -11.11 -6.31 -4.43
CA GLU A 36 -11.80 -7.60 -4.53
C GLU A 36 -12.34 -7.88 -5.95
N ASN A 37 -12.63 -6.85 -6.73
CA ASN A 37 -13.18 -6.98 -8.08
C ASN A 37 -12.12 -6.88 -9.20
N GLU A 38 -11.08 -6.07 -8.97
CA GLU A 38 -10.08 -5.65 -9.97
C GLU A 38 -8.66 -5.61 -9.39
N VAL A 39 -7.68 -5.37 -10.27
CA VAL A 39 -6.28 -5.13 -9.90
C VAL A 39 -6.05 -3.63 -9.84
N LEU A 40 -5.51 -3.15 -8.73
CA LEU A 40 -5.20 -1.75 -8.54
C LEU A 40 -3.70 -1.54 -8.35
N GLU A 41 -3.23 -0.37 -8.77
CA GLU A 41 -1.90 0.13 -8.49
C GLU A 41 -2.00 1.19 -7.39
N VAL A 42 -1.46 0.87 -6.21
CA VAL A 42 -1.45 1.76 -5.05
C VAL A 42 -0.05 2.34 -4.88
N THR A 43 0.04 3.66 -4.90
CA THR A 43 1.27 4.39 -4.56
C THR A 43 1.21 4.85 -3.13
N PHE A 44 2.19 4.47 -2.31
CA PHE A 44 2.28 4.88 -0.91
C PHE A 44 3.68 5.38 -0.54
N LEU A 45 3.77 6.21 0.48
CA LEU A 45 5.04 6.69 1.04
C LEU A 45 5.56 5.76 2.13
N LYS A 46 6.85 5.42 2.05
CA LYS A 46 7.59 4.81 3.16
C LYS A 46 7.90 5.84 4.23
N ILE A 47 8.27 5.35 5.41
CA ILE A 47 8.72 6.19 6.54
C ILE A 47 9.93 7.08 6.16
N ASN A 48 10.78 6.62 5.24
CA ASN A 48 11.93 7.36 4.73
C ASN A 48 11.56 8.45 3.69
N GLY A 49 10.27 8.65 3.39
CA GLY A 49 9.82 9.63 2.38
C GLY A 49 9.87 9.15 0.93
N ASP A 50 10.37 7.93 0.70
CA ASP A 50 10.46 7.25 -0.59
C ASP A 50 9.07 6.75 -1.06
N LYS A 51 8.74 6.97 -2.33
CA LYS A 51 7.47 6.53 -2.92
C LYS A 51 7.61 5.09 -3.42
N ARG A 52 6.69 4.22 -3.02
CA ARG A 52 6.60 2.86 -3.56
C ARG A 52 5.27 2.68 -4.26
N ILE A 53 5.35 2.15 -5.47
CA ILE A 53 4.20 1.73 -6.26
C ILE A 53 4.07 0.22 -6.09
N MET A 54 2.86 -0.24 -5.81
CA MET A 54 2.54 -1.65 -5.63
C MET A 54 1.29 -1.99 -6.42
N THR A 55 1.40 -3.02 -7.26
CA THR A 55 0.25 -3.60 -7.97
C THR A 55 -0.33 -4.72 -7.13
N CYS A 56 -1.56 -4.53 -6.66
CA CYS A 56 -2.19 -5.45 -5.73
C CYS A 56 -3.66 -5.72 -6.07
N THR A 57 -4.18 -6.81 -5.52
CA THR A 57 -5.57 -7.24 -5.67
C THR A 57 -6.00 -8.07 -4.47
N LEU A 58 -7.30 -8.25 -4.33
CA LEU A 58 -7.96 -9.18 -3.41
C LEU A 58 -8.93 -10.09 -4.17
N LYS A 59 -8.90 -10.07 -5.51
CA LYS A 59 -9.73 -10.93 -6.35
C LYS A 59 -9.40 -12.40 -6.13
N ASP A 60 -10.44 -13.19 -5.86
CA ASP A 60 -10.34 -14.63 -5.58
C ASP A 60 -9.74 -15.46 -6.73
N ASP A 61 -9.79 -14.96 -7.96
CA ASP A 61 -9.17 -15.60 -9.13
C ASP A 61 -7.64 -15.44 -9.16
N ILE A 62 -7.09 -14.38 -8.53
CA ILE A 62 -5.67 -14.00 -8.64
C ILE A 62 -4.92 -14.30 -7.34
N LYS A 63 -5.55 -14.06 -6.18
CA LYS A 63 -4.97 -14.43 -4.90
C LYS A 63 -4.97 -15.96 -4.78
N PRO A 64 -3.96 -16.57 -4.12
CA PRO A 64 -4.02 -17.99 -3.83
C PRO A 64 -5.28 -18.26 -3.03
N LYS A 65 -6.06 -19.27 -3.45
CA LYS A 65 -7.19 -19.76 -2.66
C LYS A 65 -6.66 -19.99 -1.26
N ALA A 66 -7.33 -19.42 -0.25
CA ALA A 66 -7.00 -19.66 1.13
C ALA A 66 -7.26 -21.14 1.44
N THR A 67 -6.30 -22.01 1.12
CA THR A 67 -6.24 -23.36 1.67
C THR A 67 -6.15 -23.15 3.16
N LYS A 68 -7.24 -23.49 3.87
CA LYS A 68 -7.39 -23.44 5.33
C LYS A 68 -6.43 -24.45 6.00
N THR A 69 -5.14 -24.34 5.76
CA THR A 69 -4.08 -25.19 6.29
C THR A 69 -2.93 -24.36 6.83
N ASP A 70 -3.23 -23.19 7.39
CA ASP A 70 -2.33 -22.52 8.32
C ASP A 70 -3.09 -22.33 9.64
N PRO A 71 -2.79 -23.12 10.68
CA PRO A 71 -3.26 -22.84 12.03
C PRO A 71 -2.48 -21.62 12.55
N MET A 72 -2.74 -20.42 12.01
CA MET A 72 -2.40 -19.19 12.72
C MET A 72 -3.43 -18.99 13.82
N SER A 73 -3.12 -19.71 14.90
CA SER A 73 -3.72 -19.67 16.22
C SER A 73 -4.11 -18.26 16.64
N GLN A 74 -5.31 -18.18 17.22
CA GLN A 74 -5.83 -17.06 17.99
C GLN A 74 -4.76 -16.52 18.97
N LYS A 75 -4.20 -15.34 18.71
CA LYS A 75 -3.73 -14.32 19.68
C LYS A 75 -2.71 -13.36 19.04
N ALA A 76 -3.18 -12.50 18.14
CA ALA A 76 -2.51 -11.23 17.86
C ALA A 76 -3.49 -10.16 17.34
N VAL A 77 -4.76 -10.22 17.73
CA VAL A 77 -5.69 -9.09 17.53
C VAL A 77 -5.50 -8.13 18.71
N ARG A 78 -4.29 -7.58 18.83
CA ARG A 78 -4.01 -6.45 19.71
C ARG A 78 -3.58 -5.32 18.79
N THR A 79 -4.56 -4.51 18.41
CA THR A 79 -4.35 -3.23 17.74
C THR A 79 -3.78 -3.33 16.33
N VAL A 80 -4.41 -4.12 15.44
CA VAL A 80 -4.29 -3.80 14.01
C VAL A 80 -5.02 -2.48 13.85
N SER A 81 -4.26 -1.37 13.89
CA SER A 81 -4.79 -0.03 13.65
C SER A 81 -5.66 -0.09 12.39
N ASP A 82 -6.93 0.36 12.46
CA ASP A 82 -7.94 0.35 11.37
C ASP A 82 -7.44 0.79 9.99
N LYS A 83 -6.28 1.44 9.99
CA LYS A 83 -5.55 2.02 8.87
C LYS A 83 -4.69 1.02 8.09
N VAL A 84 -4.44 -0.19 8.57
CA VAL A 84 -3.62 -1.20 7.86
C VAL A 84 -4.51 -2.01 6.91
N CYS A 85 -4.15 -2.03 5.62
CA CYS A 85 -4.81 -2.81 4.58
C CYS A 85 -3.89 -3.95 4.14
N SER A 86 -4.37 -5.20 4.26
CA SER A 86 -3.68 -6.38 3.75
C SER A 86 -4.17 -6.72 2.35
N VAL A 87 -3.24 -6.91 1.42
CA VAL A 87 -3.50 -7.10 -0.01
C VAL A 87 -2.56 -8.16 -0.60
N TRP A 88 -2.95 -8.76 -1.71
CA TRP A 88 -2.08 -9.65 -2.48
C TRP A 88 -1.29 -8.84 -3.50
N ASP A 89 0.04 -8.85 -3.41
CA ASP A 89 0.92 -8.23 -4.39
C ASP A 89 1.16 -9.21 -5.53
N ILE A 90 0.78 -8.82 -6.75
CA ILE A 90 0.84 -9.67 -7.94
C ILE A 90 2.28 -9.82 -8.43
N ASN A 91 3.09 -8.76 -8.31
CA ASN A 91 4.48 -8.78 -8.74
C ASN A 91 5.34 -9.63 -7.80
N ALA A 92 5.11 -9.48 -6.49
CA ALA A 92 5.82 -10.26 -5.48
C ALA A 92 5.20 -11.65 -5.24
N LYS A 93 4.00 -11.91 -5.79
CA LYS A 93 3.20 -13.12 -5.55
C LYS A 93 3.12 -13.48 -4.07
N GLY A 94 2.75 -12.49 -3.26
CA GLY A 94 2.76 -12.63 -1.81
C GLY A 94 1.86 -11.62 -1.10
N TRP A 95 1.46 -11.96 0.13
CA TRP A 95 0.70 -11.06 1.00
C TRP A 95 1.57 -9.88 1.45
N ARG A 96 1.03 -8.67 1.29
CA ARG A 96 1.66 -7.41 1.71
C ARG A 96 0.62 -6.55 2.42
N SER A 97 1.08 -5.69 3.33
CA SER A 97 0.21 -4.73 3.99
C SER A 97 0.75 -3.31 3.83
N PHE A 98 -0.13 -2.34 3.63
CA PHE A 98 0.20 -0.91 3.62
C PHE A 98 -0.74 -0.14 4.55
N ARG A 99 -0.32 1.06 4.96
CA ARG A 99 -1.17 1.97 5.72
C ARG A 99 -1.91 2.89 4.78
N TYR A 100 -3.23 2.95 4.90
CA TYR A 100 -4.09 3.81 4.11
C TYR A 100 -3.69 5.29 4.25
N ASP A 101 -3.28 5.76 5.44
CA ASP A 101 -2.79 7.14 5.65
C ASP A 101 -1.59 7.51 4.76
N ASN A 102 -0.78 6.54 4.36
CA ASN A 102 0.40 6.79 3.55
C ASN A 102 0.11 6.70 2.04
N VAL A 103 -1.11 6.34 1.64
CA VAL A 103 -1.51 6.26 0.25
C VAL A 103 -1.52 7.66 -0.35
N GLN A 104 -0.88 7.78 -1.50
CA GLN A 104 -0.76 9.02 -2.25
C GLN A 104 -1.57 8.99 -3.54
N GLU A 105 -1.80 7.81 -4.09
CA GLU A 105 -2.51 7.61 -5.34
C GLU A 105 -3.01 6.17 -5.45
N VAL A 106 -4.20 6.01 -6.04
CA VAL A 106 -4.77 4.71 -6.40
C VAL A 106 -5.15 4.79 -7.87
N LYS A 107 -4.67 3.84 -8.67
CA LYS A 107 -4.98 3.71 -10.09
C LYS A 107 -5.60 2.35 -10.37
N THR A 108 -6.60 2.35 -11.24
CA THR A 108 -7.13 1.14 -11.86
C THR A 108 -6.11 0.59 -12.84
N VAL A 109 -5.70 -0.66 -12.70
CA VAL A 109 -4.99 -1.35 -13.78
C VAL A 109 -6.06 -1.96 -14.67
N ALA A 110 -6.51 -1.20 -15.67
CA ALA A 110 -7.42 -1.70 -16.68
C ALA A 110 -6.67 -2.74 -17.53
N ASN A 111 -6.93 -4.02 -17.26
CA ASN A 111 -6.61 -5.08 -18.22
C ASN A 111 -7.68 -5.01 -19.31
N GLY A 112 -7.41 -4.21 -20.34
CA GLY A 112 -8.18 -4.17 -21.59
C GLY A 112 -7.91 -5.38 -22.46
#